data_AF-A0AA41VMZ7-F1
#
_entry.id   AF-A0AA41VMZ7-F1
#
_cell.length_a   1.000
_cell.length_b   1.000
_cell.length_c   1.000
_cell.angle_alpha   90.00
_cell.angle_beta   90.00
_cell.angle_gamma   90.00
#
_symmetry.space_group_name_H-M   'P 1'
#
loop_
_entity.id
_entity.type
_entity.pdbx_description
1 polymer ?
#
loop_
_entity_poly.entity_id
_entity_poly.type
_entity_poly.pdbx_seq_one_letter_code
_entity_poly.pdbx_strand_id
1 'polypeptide(L)'
;PTTSIDRSIKTSIIPETTAVPKCTSSVGVQTDTVESHPTINVGSCSAHALLNELLAIWDSSRSNRSGQDLVSRLLVTCAKDFHVLFGCMSLSVPSKVTPGSVGEEKGDSMDSMQSVEASKVSRVYTMLTKMSNGTVKSGTFFEALVELCSLQNVVVVYRSLCIVRVILQHMWSLVSRSDSRDNVTVEGICPKDKILESMESGRMHTRPQFGLPGCTKSKSSPDWGSLIRLMSQIALGNREEQIQVVAVSVMNLILMRSNPCLERERFGQKILFGSVPKLLHREVGMPVQKQALRLLFLLLNCPKLLLILSSGIKDGAENGGESYAGFSSILKGLADCVQCKDNGLEALRLRRHAIVVLAFVASSGNSGFEVLFNPETSKRINFLGIIMQALAAEMDAEAAELAGTAEICKERTSLIRESLILLNRLASSTIYSATVLGILTSSRDMASLTTDVANRISKRGRSIYISAVMNTTKLDAEINDLARIFRSRVNSYLGYTSS
;
A
#
# COMPACT_ATOMS: atom_id res chain seq x y z
N PRO A 1 -29.57 -28.68 -68.38
CA PRO A 1 -30.56 -27.87 -67.65
C PRO A 1 -31.02 -28.63 -66.38
N THR A 2 -30.52 -28.22 -65.22
CA THR A 2 -30.43 -29.11 -64.05
C THR A 2 -31.11 -28.47 -62.84
N THR A 3 -32.04 -29.22 -62.22
CA THR A 3 -32.43 -29.16 -60.81
C THR A 3 -32.55 -27.80 -60.10
N SER A 4 -33.78 -27.43 -59.75
CA SER A 4 -34.07 -26.79 -58.46
C SER A 4 -35.14 -27.62 -57.75
N ILE A 5 -34.90 -28.01 -56.50
CA ILE A 5 -35.88 -28.74 -55.68
C ILE A 5 -36.49 -27.74 -54.71
N ASP A 6 -37.74 -27.36 -54.97
CA ASP A 6 -38.55 -26.62 -54.00
C ASP A 6 -39.09 -27.58 -52.94
N ARG A 7 -38.90 -27.25 -51.66
CA ARG A 7 -39.48 -28.00 -50.55
C ARG A 7 -39.68 -27.12 -49.31
N SER A 8 -40.91 -26.62 -49.18
CA SER A 8 -41.42 -25.92 -48.01
C SER A 8 -41.00 -26.57 -46.68
N ILE A 9 -40.34 -25.78 -45.82
CA ILE A 9 -39.91 -26.20 -44.48
C ILE A 9 -40.99 -25.77 -43.48
N LYS A 10 -41.53 -26.72 -42.71
CA LYS A 10 -42.41 -26.43 -41.57
C LYS A 10 -41.63 -25.71 -40.48
N THR A 11 -42.20 -24.64 -39.94
CA THR A 11 -41.71 -23.98 -38.72
C THR A 11 -41.79 -24.92 -37.51
N SER A 12 -40.65 -25.31 -36.96
CA SER A 12 -40.53 -25.91 -35.63
C SER A 12 -39.87 -24.91 -34.68
N ILE A 13 -40.57 -24.49 -33.64
CA ILE A 13 -40.01 -23.61 -32.59
C ILE A 13 -39.05 -24.44 -31.75
N ILE A 14 -37.81 -23.97 -31.60
CA ILE A 14 -36.77 -24.56 -30.74
C ILE A 14 -36.47 -23.55 -29.62
N PRO A 15 -36.49 -23.94 -28.34
CA PRO A 15 -36.18 -23.01 -27.24
C PRO A 15 -34.72 -22.53 -27.27
N GLU A 16 -34.51 -21.25 -26.95
CA GLU A 16 -33.17 -20.68 -26.80
C GLU A 16 -32.44 -21.35 -25.63
N THR A 17 -31.26 -21.93 -25.90
CA THR A 17 -30.41 -22.48 -24.85
C THR A 17 -29.58 -21.35 -24.23
N THR A 18 -29.97 -20.90 -23.04
CA THR A 18 -29.29 -19.82 -22.31
C THR A 18 -27.85 -20.21 -21.94
N ALA A 19 -26.89 -19.65 -22.66
CA ALA A 19 -25.47 -19.86 -22.39
C ALA A 19 -25.06 -19.20 -21.05
N VAL A 20 -24.86 -20.02 -20.02
CA VAL A 20 -24.38 -19.58 -18.71
C VAL A 20 -23.03 -18.85 -18.86
N PRO A 21 -22.87 -17.62 -18.32
CA PRO A 21 -21.63 -16.88 -18.47
C PRO A 21 -20.47 -17.60 -17.76
N LYS A 22 -19.41 -17.93 -18.50
CA LYS A 22 -18.18 -18.47 -17.92
C LYS A 22 -17.55 -17.43 -16.99
N CYS A 23 -17.58 -17.70 -15.69
CA CYS A 23 -16.87 -16.90 -14.70
C CYS A 23 -15.36 -17.03 -14.96
N THR A 24 -14.76 -15.98 -15.54
CA THR A 24 -13.32 -15.92 -15.80
C THR A 24 -12.61 -15.47 -14.53
N SER A 25 -11.96 -16.41 -13.84
CA SER A 25 -11.11 -16.10 -12.71
C SER A 25 -9.91 -15.27 -13.18
N SER A 26 -9.95 -13.96 -12.92
CA SER A 26 -8.79 -13.09 -13.17
C SER A 26 -7.67 -13.46 -12.21
N VAL A 27 -6.60 -14.06 -12.73
CA VAL A 27 -5.33 -14.20 -12.00
C VAL A 27 -4.91 -12.80 -11.54
N GLY A 28 -4.71 -12.62 -10.24
CA GLY A 28 -4.29 -11.33 -9.67
C GLY A 28 -2.98 -10.87 -10.31
N VAL A 29 -2.85 -9.57 -10.58
CA VAL A 29 -1.70 -9.00 -11.31
C VAL A 29 -0.41 -9.43 -10.63
N GLN A 30 0.32 -10.34 -11.29
CA GLN A 30 1.58 -10.86 -10.83
C GLN A 30 2.62 -9.75 -10.96
N THR A 31 2.92 -9.07 -9.85
CA THR A 31 3.95 -8.04 -9.80
C THR A 31 5.33 -8.68 -9.76
N ASP A 32 6.17 -8.33 -10.73
CA ASP A 32 7.56 -8.80 -10.77
C ASP A 32 8.29 -8.46 -9.47
N THR A 33 8.99 -9.45 -8.92
CA THR A 33 9.67 -9.34 -7.64
C THR A 33 10.94 -8.51 -7.79
N VAL A 34 10.83 -7.18 -7.75
CA VAL A 34 11.99 -6.28 -7.71
C VAL A 34 12.74 -6.52 -6.39
N GLU A 35 13.91 -7.17 -6.48
CA GLU A 35 14.76 -7.46 -5.33
C GLU A 35 15.32 -6.17 -4.72
N SER A 36 14.99 -5.91 -3.46
CA SER A 36 15.53 -4.81 -2.67
C SER A 36 15.37 -5.10 -1.17
N HIS A 37 16.46 -5.46 -0.51
CA HIS A 37 16.53 -5.50 0.95
C HIS A 37 16.81 -4.07 1.47
N PRO A 38 16.34 -3.61 2.66
CA PRO A 38 15.12 -3.98 3.40
C PRO A 38 14.39 -2.70 3.96
N THR A 39 13.96 -2.37 5.21
CA THR A 39 13.82 -2.90 6.62
C THR A 39 12.62 -2.12 7.33
N ILE A 40 12.33 -2.19 8.66
CA ILE A 40 11.02 -1.81 9.32
C ILE A 40 10.84 -0.62 10.33
N ASN A 41 10.96 -0.81 11.67
CA ASN A 41 10.56 0.13 12.75
C ASN A 41 10.93 -0.27 14.20
N VAL A 42 10.84 0.63 15.22
CA VAL A 42 10.06 0.55 16.53
C VAL A 42 10.68 1.46 17.62
N GLY A 43 9.98 2.11 18.59
CA GLY A 43 8.64 1.95 19.23
C GLY A 43 8.09 3.25 19.88
N SER A 44 7.39 3.32 21.03
CA SER A 44 7.05 2.38 22.11
C SER A 44 5.57 2.16 22.46
N CYS A 45 5.14 0.93 22.77
CA CYS A 45 3.83 0.65 23.39
C CYS A 45 3.87 -0.65 24.21
N SER A 46 2.89 -0.91 25.09
CA SER A 46 2.95 -1.93 26.16
C SER A 46 3.37 -3.34 25.68
N ALA A 47 4.64 -3.70 25.86
CA ALA A 47 5.25 -4.75 25.05
C ALA A 47 5.17 -6.17 25.63
N HIS A 48 4.85 -6.34 26.92
CA HIS A 48 4.91 -7.65 27.59
C HIS A 48 4.08 -8.79 26.93
N ALA A 49 2.96 -8.48 26.28
CA ALA A 49 2.21 -9.48 25.48
C ALA A 49 2.92 -9.79 24.15
N LEU A 50 3.41 -8.75 23.46
CA LEU A 50 4.18 -8.82 22.23
C LEU A 50 5.46 -9.67 22.41
N LEU A 51 6.10 -9.55 23.57
CA LEU A 51 7.30 -10.27 24.00
C LEU A 51 7.20 -11.80 23.92
N ASN A 52 6.07 -12.39 24.30
CA ASN A 52 6.01 -13.84 24.54
C ASN A 52 5.90 -14.69 23.26
N GLU A 53 5.37 -14.13 22.17
CA GLU A 53 5.47 -14.76 20.84
C GLU A 53 6.71 -14.32 20.05
N LEU A 54 7.25 -13.12 20.31
CA LEU A 54 8.58 -12.75 19.84
C LEU A 54 9.63 -13.77 20.30
N LEU A 55 9.55 -14.25 21.54
CA LEU A 55 10.38 -15.35 22.04
C LEU A 55 10.17 -16.65 21.26
N ALA A 56 8.92 -17.03 20.94
CA ALA A 56 8.67 -18.22 20.15
C ALA A 56 9.27 -18.15 18.72
N ILE A 57 9.37 -16.96 18.13
CA ILE A 57 9.98 -16.75 16.80
C ILE A 57 11.52 -16.64 16.88
N TRP A 58 12.10 -16.16 17.98
CA TRP A 58 13.55 -16.04 18.16
C TRP A 58 14.22 -17.29 18.77
N ASP A 59 13.52 -18.03 19.63
CA ASP A 59 14.05 -19.20 20.34
C ASP A 59 13.70 -20.54 19.64
N SER A 60 12.88 -20.54 18.58
CA SER A 60 12.59 -21.73 17.77
C SER A 60 13.74 -22.15 16.84
N SER A 61 14.75 -21.28 16.65
CA SER A 61 16.05 -21.69 16.12
C SER A 61 16.70 -22.67 17.10
N ARG A 62 16.83 -23.93 16.68
CA ARG A 62 17.06 -25.15 17.50
C ARG A 62 18.41 -25.26 18.23
N SER A 63 19.09 -24.15 18.53
CA SER A 63 20.30 -24.10 19.36
C SER A 63 20.45 -22.74 20.05
N ASN A 64 21.15 -22.73 21.20
CA ASN A 64 21.39 -21.54 22.05
C ASN A 64 22.30 -20.45 21.42
N ARG A 65 22.43 -20.42 20.08
CA ARG A 65 23.23 -19.46 19.31
C ARG A 65 22.39 -18.43 18.56
N SER A 66 21.06 -18.55 18.55
CA SER A 66 20.15 -17.66 17.79
C SER A 66 20.30 -16.17 18.15
N GLY A 67 20.47 -15.86 19.44
CA GLY A 67 20.71 -14.50 19.92
C GLY A 67 22.01 -13.89 19.37
N GLN A 68 23.11 -14.66 19.33
CA GLN A 68 24.40 -14.21 18.80
C GLN A 68 24.37 -14.01 17.28
N ASP A 69 23.68 -14.90 16.56
CA ASP A 69 23.42 -14.83 15.13
C ASP A 69 22.51 -13.63 14.75
N LEU A 70 21.58 -13.24 15.63
CA LEU A 70 20.82 -11.99 15.48
C LEU A 70 21.66 -10.74 15.84
N VAL A 71 22.37 -10.74 16.97
CA VAL A 71 23.21 -9.60 17.38
C VAL A 71 24.26 -9.26 16.33
N SER A 72 24.96 -10.27 15.80
CA SER A 72 25.97 -10.06 14.75
C SER A 72 25.36 -9.46 13.48
N ARG A 73 24.22 -9.98 13.00
CA ARG A 73 23.48 -9.36 11.87
C ARG A 73 23.06 -7.92 12.15
N LEU A 74 22.59 -7.62 13.36
CA LEU A 74 22.21 -6.27 13.76
C LEU A 74 23.43 -5.34 13.83
N LEU A 75 24.53 -5.76 14.44
CA LEU A 75 25.76 -4.96 14.52
C LEU A 75 26.35 -4.67 13.14
N VAL A 76 26.29 -5.62 12.20
CA VAL A 76 26.73 -5.40 10.81
C VAL A 76 25.78 -4.46 10.07
N THR A 77 24.47 -4.73 10.10
CA THR A 77 23.50 -4.00 9.26
C THR A 77 23.16 -2.61 9.82
N CYS A 78 23.19 -2.43 11.15
CA CYS A 78 22.96 -1.17 11.83
C CYS A 78 24.26 -0.46 12.24
N ALA A 79 25.45 -0.85 11.75
CA ALA A 79 26.74 -0.40 12.29
C ALA A 79 26.82 1.13 12.48
N LYS A 80 26.39 1.89 11.46
CA LYS A 80 26.31 3.35 11.49
C LYS A 80 25.29 3.87 12.51
N ASP A 81 24.14 3.22 12.62
CA ASP A 81 23.07 3.67 13.50
C ASP A 81 23.38 3.41 14.97
N PHE A 82 23.96 2.25 15.30
CA PHE A 82 24.49 1.98 16.63
C PHE A 82 25.64 2.93 16.98
N HIS A 83 26.59 3.17 16.06
CA HIS A 83 27.70 4.10 16.31
C HIS A 83 27.19 5.51 16.66
N VAL A 84 26.26 6.07 15.86
CA VAL A 84 25.70 7.39 16.13
C VAL A 84 24.87 7.39 17.41
N LEU A 85 24.03 6.38 17.63
CA LEU A 85 23.19 6.28 18.82
C LEU A 85 24.03 6.17 20.10
N PHE A 86 25.07 5.33 20.10
CA PHE A 86 25.95 5.13 21.25
C PHE A 86 26.90 6.31 21.49
N GLY A 87 27.21 7.11 20.46
CA GLY A 87 27.86 8.41 20.62
C GLY A 87 27.04 9.40 21.47
N CYS A 88 25.71 9.27 21.52
CA CYS A 88 24.88 10.09 22.41
C CYS A 88 25.09 9.77 23.92
N MET A 89 25.77 8.68 24.29
CA MET A 89 26.11 8.40 25.69
C MET A 89 27.17 9.35 26.27
N SER A 90 28.05 9.92 25.44
CA SER A 90 29.16 10.78 25.88
C SER A 90 28.82 12.28 25.94
N LEU A 91 27.58 12.68 25.64
CA LEU A 91 27.14 14.07 25.66
C LEU A 91 26.97 14.64 27.08
N SER A 92 27.04 13.81 28.12
CA SER A 92 26.84 14.17 29.53
C SER A 92 28.09 14.66 30.27
N VAL A 93 29.16 15.02 29.55
CA VAL A 93 30.41 15.52 30.15
C VAL A 93 30.56 17.04 29.93
N PRO A 94 30.14 17.90 30.88
CA PRO A 94 30.50 19.31 30.85
C PRO A 94 32.03 19.44 30.98
N SER A 95 32.67 20.07 29.99
CA SER A 95 34.12 20.13 29.89
C SER A 95 34.73 21.06 30.95
N LYS A 96 35.31 20.47 32.00
CA LYS A 96 36.13 21.11 33.06
C LYS A 96 35.58 22.43 33.62
N VAL A 97 35.03 22.35 34.83
CA VAL A 97 34.88 23.50 35.74
C VAL A 97 36.18 24.29 35.80
N THR A 98 36.14 25.54 35.33
CA THR A 98 37.11 26.58 35.71
C THR A 98 36.48 27.36 36.86
N PRO A 99 37.05 27.34 38.08
CA PRO A 99 36.39 27.92 39.25
C PRO A 99 36.51 29.45 39.25
N GLY A 100 35.47 30.17 38.85
CA GLY A 100 35.46 31.64 39.00
C GLY A 100 34.46 32.43 38.17
N SER A 101 33.16 32.37 38.50
CA SER A 101 32.30 33.57 38.61
C SER A 101 30.99 33.21 39.31
N VAL A 102 30.46 34.13 40.10
CA VAL A 102 29.06 34.11 40.55
C VAL A 102 28.19 34.75 39.46
N GLY A 103 26.97 34.23 39.26
CA GLY A 103 25.98 34.72 38.30
C GLY A 103 24.82 33.74 38.22
N GLU A 104 23.59 34.19 38.42
CA GLU A 104 22.43 33.31 38.66
C GLU A 104 21.56 33.05 37.42
N GLU A 105 20.77 31.98 37.53
CA GLU A 105 19.58 31.59 36.74
C GLU A 105 19.69 30.90 35.36
N LYS A 106 18.83 29.88 35.22
CA LYS A 106 18.23 29.27 34.00
C LYS A 106 19.15 28.53 33.00
N GLY A 107 19.55 27.31 33.37
CA GLY A 107 19.96 26.24 32.42
C GLY A 107 19.35 24.85 32.66
N ASP A 108 18.80 24.58 33.84
CA ASP A 108 18.68 23.24 34.44
C ASP A 108 17.74 22.24 33.71
N SER A 109 16.81 22.73 32.87
CA SER A 109 15.85 21.86 32.15
C SER A 109 16.44 21.13 30.94
N MET A 110 17.57 21.58 30.40
CA MET A 110 18.12 21.01 29.16
C MET A 110 19.13 19.89 29.44
N ASP A 111 20.02 20.10 30.41
CA ASP A 111 21.03 19.10 30.81
C ASP A 111 20.40 17.90 31.52
N SER A 112 19.38 18.14 32.36
CA SER A 112 18.60 17.07 32.99
C SER A 112 17.88 16.18 31.97
N MET A 113 17.31 16.75 30.90
CA MET A 113 16.65 15.98 29.85
C MET A 113 17.66 15.20 28.98
N GLN A 114 18.81 15.79 28.65
CA GLN A 114 19.90 15.07 27.95
C GLN A 114 20.46 13.91 28.79
N SER A 115 20.60 14.09 30.11
CA SER A 115 21.00 13.04 31.04
C SER A 115 20.03 11.85 31.04
N VAL A 116 18.71 12.12 31.01
CA VAL A 116 17.68 11.08 30.88
C VAL A 116 17.79 10.34 29.55
N GLU A 117 18.00 11.02 28.42
CA GLU A 117 18.18 10.36 27.13
C GLU A 117 19.45 9.48 27.09
N ALA A 118 20.59 10.01 27.55
CA ALA A 118 21.85 9.26 27.64
C ALA A 118 21.72 7.99 28.51
N SER A 119 20.96 8.07 29.62
CA SER A 119 20.68 6.91 30.48
C SER A 119 19.90 5.81 29.75
N LYS A 120 18.92 6.17 28.92
CA LYS A 120 18.12 5.21 28.13
C LYS A 120 18.94 4.59 26.99
N VAL A 121 19.82 5.37 26.35
CA VAL A 121 20.78 4.86 25.36
C VAL A 121 21.75 3.87 26.00
N SER A 122 22.28 4.18 27.18
CA SER A 122 23.14 3.28 27.96
C SER A 122 22.43 1.98 28.35
N ARG A 123 21.13 2.05 28.68
CA ARG A 123 20.30 0.86 28.89
C ARG A 123 20.19 0.00 27.62
N VAL A 124 20.05 0.59 26.43
CA VAL A 124 20.05 -0.14 25.15
C VAL A 124 21.41 -0.80 24.86
N TYR A 125 22.52 -0.09 25.06
CA TYR A 125 23.87 -0.66 24.93
C TYR A 125 24.09 -1.87 25.88
N THR A 126 23.65 -1.71 27.12
CA THR A 126 23.71 -2.77 28.15
C THR A 126 22.84 -3.97 27.78
N MET A 127 21.62 -3.75 27.28
CA MET A 127 20.72 -4.81 26.81
C MET A 127 21.33 -5.57 25.61
N LEU A 128 21.94 -4.87 24.65
CA LEU A 128 22.61 -5.48 23.48
C LEU A 128 23.78 -6.38 23.90
N THR A 129 24.62 -5.88 24.81
CA THR A 129 25.79 -6.61 25.34
C THR A 129 25.39 -7.82 26.19
N LYS A 130 24.27 -7.73 26.92
CA LYS A 130 23.71 -8.88 27.64
C LYS A 130 23.06 -9.90 26.68
N MET A 131 22.46 -9.44 25.59
CA MET A 131 21.88 -10.29 24.54
C MET A 131 22.95 -11.08 23.76
N SER A 132 24.11 -10.49 23.44
CA SER A 132 25.24 -11.24 22.82
C SER A 132 25.76 -12.34 23.74
N ASN A 133 25.69 -12.11 25.05
CA ASN A 133 26.18 -13.03 26.07
C ASN A 133 25.10 -14.05 26.50
N GLY A 134 23.92 -14.04 25.85
CA GLY A 134 22.80 -14.94 26.15
C GLY A 134 22.11 -14.70 27.50
N THR A 135 22.43 -13.62 28.22
CA THR A 135 21.92 -13.35 29.57
C THR A 135 20.64 -12.50 29.59
N VAL A 136 20.21 -11.98 28.44
CA VAL A 136 19.01 -11.14 28.30
C VAL A 136 18.20 -11.55 27.08
N LYS A 137 16.87 -11.56 27.25
CA LYS A 137 15.89 -11.87 26.21
C LYS A 137 15.81 -10.75 25.18
N SER A 138 15.78 -11.10 23.90
CA SER A 138 15.69 -10.19 22.76
C SER A 138 14.49 -9.24 22.80
N GLY A 139 13.38 -9.69 23.40
CA GLY A 139 12.21 -8.84 23.65
C GLY A 139 12.47 -7.63 24.54
N THR A 140 13.32 -7.71 25.58
CA THR A 140 13.59 -6.54 26.45
C THR A 140 14.60 -5.58 25.83
N PHE A 141 15.46 -6.06 24.93
CA PHE A 141 16.29 -5.21 24.06
C PHE A 141 15.44 -4.47 23.03
N PHE A 142 14.47 -5.16 22.41
CA PHE A 142 13.44 -4.54 21.59
C PHE A 142 12.70 -3.48 22.42
N GLU A 143 12.16 -3.81 23.59
CA GLU A 143 11.48 -2.89 24.53
C GLU A 143 12.35 -1.69 24.97
N ALA A 144 13.67 -1.83 24.97
CA ALA A 144 14.57 -0.71 25.27
C ALA A 144 14.74 0.28 24.10
N LEU A 145 14.88 -0.21 22.85
CA LEU A 145 14.91 0.63 21.64
C LEU A 145 13.54 1.21 21.29
N VAL A 146 12.49 0.41 21.53
CA VAL A 146 11.07 0.77 21.60
C VAL A 146 10.92 2.14 22.27
N GLU A 147 11.39 2.29 23.52
CA GLU A 147 11.28 3.54 24.29
C GLU A 147 12.06 4.74 23.72
N LEU A 148 13.16 4.52 22.98
CA LEU A 148 14.00 5.61 22.47
C LEU A 148 13.33 6.42 21.35
N CYS A 149 12.36 5.84 20.65
CA CYS A 149 11.65 6.51 19.56
C CYS A 149 10.56 7.48 20.05
N SER A 150 10.22 7.42 21.34
CA SER A 150 9.28 8.33 22.02
C SER A 150 9.97 9.52 22.68
N LEU A 151 11.25 9.76 22.36
CA LEU A 151 12.06 10.88 22.88
C LEU A 151 11.93 12.13 22.00
N GLN A 152 12.51 13.26 22.44
CA GLN A 152 12.47 14.52 21.68
C GLN A 152 13.64 14.66 20.72
N ASN A 153 14.79 14.07 21.06
CA ASN A 153 16.01 14.14 20.26
C ASN A 153 15.87 13.40 18.91
N VAL A 154 15.77 14.19 17.85
CA VAL A 154 15.65 13.75 16.45
C VAL A 154 16.68 12.68 16.07
N VAL A 155 17.93 12.81 16.52
CA VAL A 155 18.99 11.84 16.21
C VAL A 155 18.71 10.51 16.90
N VAL A 156 18.43 10.52 18.21
CA VAL A 156 18.12 9.32 18.99
C VAL A 156 16.87 8.61 18.45
N VAL A 157 15.81 9.37 18.13
CA VAL A 157 14.57 8.82 17.55
C VAL A 157 14.84 8.21 16.18
N TYR A 158 15.43 8.96 15.24
CA TYR A 158 15.69 8.47 13.88
C TYR A 158 16.57 7.21 13.87
N ARG A 159 17.66 7.21 14.65
CA ARG A 159 18.57 6.04 14.75
C ARG A 159 17.89 4.84 15.40
N SER A 160 17.07 5.05 16.42
CA SER A 160 16.37 3.94 17.08
C SER A 160 15.30 3.33 16.17
N LEU A 161 14.54 4.17 15.45
CA LEU A 161 13.62 3.73 14.41
C LEU A 161 14.37 2.90 13.35
N CYS A 162 15.55 3.37 12.90
CA CYS A 162 16.47 2.69 11.97
C CYS A 162 17.07 1.37 12.49
N ILE A 163 17.37 1.25 13.80
CA ILE A 163 17.87 -0.02 14.35
C ILE A 163 16.77 -1.07 14.41
N VAL A 164 15.60 -0.72 14.94
CA VAL A 164 14.51 -1.70 15.00
C VAL A 164 13.86 -1.87 13.61
N ARG A 165 14.14 -0.98 12.63
CA ARG A 165 14.03 -1.32 11.19
C ARG A 165 14.68 -2.66 10.93
N VAL A 166 15.95 -2.83 11.30
CA VAL A 166 16.68 -4.06 11.04
C VAL A 166 16.09 -5.27 11.76
N ILE A 167 15.59 -5.09 12.98
CA ILE A 167 15.04 -6.18 13.80
C ILE A 167 13.81 -6.85 13.16
N LEU A 168 12.72 -6.12 12.89
CA LEU A 168 11.48 -6.78 12.46
C LEU A 168 11.61 -7.41 11.04
N GLN A 169 12.45 -6.89 10.13
CA GLN A 169 12.54 -7.48 8.77
C GLN A 169 13.44 -8.72 8.76
N HIS A 170 14.42 -8.80 9.67
CA HIS A 170 15.10 -10.06 9.94
C HIS A 170 14.12 -11.12 10.49
N MET A 171 13.32 -10.81 11.51
CA MET A 171 12.29 -11.75 12.02
C MET A 171 11.41 -12.31 10.90
N TRP A 172 10.98 -11.46 9.97
CA TRP A 172 10.03 -11.83 8.94
C TRP A 172 10.68 -12.50 7.71
N SER A 173 11.96 -12.23 7.46
CA SER A 173 12.78 -13.04 6.53
C SER A 173 12.99 -14.47 7.06
N LEU A 174 13.10 -14.63 8.39
CA LEU A 174 13.19 -15.94 9.05
C LEU A 174 11.87 -16.71 8.95
N VAL A 175 10.73 -16.10 9.31
CA VAL A 175 9.40 -16.73 9.19
C VAL A 175 9.04 -17.07 7.72
N SER A 176 9.51 -16.31 6.73
CA SER A 176 9.32 -16.67 5.32
C SER A 176 10.19 -17.82 4.82
N ARG A 177 10.99 -18.46 5.69
CA ARG A 177 11.67 -19.73 5.42
C ARG A 177 10.98 -20.95 6.08
N SER A 178 9.96 -20.75 6.92
CA SER A 178 9.24 -21.84 7.60
C SER A 178 7.91 -22.22 6.94
N ASP A 179 7.18 -21.26 6.36
CA ASP A 179 5.84 -21.50 5.81
C ASP A 179 5.81 -21.42 4.27
N SER A 180 5.27 -22.47 3.63
CA SER A 180 4.85 -22.45 2.23
C SER A 180 3.61 -21.56 2.06
N ARG A 181 3.59 -20.69 1.04
CA ARG A 181 2.53 -19.70 0.86
C ARG A 181 1.30 -20.28 0.16
N ASP A 182 0.19 -20.40 0.90
CA ASP A 182 -1.13 -20.53 0.30
C ASP A 182 -1.60 -19.20 -0.31
N ASN A 183 -2.10 -19.25 -1.55
CA ASN A 183 -2.66 -18.09 -2.24
C ASN A 183 -4.17 -17.97 -1.96
N VAL A 184 -4.60 -16.82 -1.42
CA VAL A 184 -6.03 -16.57 -1.16
C VAL A 184 -6.77 -16.31 -2.46
N THR A 185 -7.56 -17.27 -2.92
CA THR A 185 -8.58 -17.08 -3.97
C THR A 185 -9.81 -16.41 -3.38
N VAL A 186 -10.16 -15.21 -3.84
CA VAL A 186 -11.43 -14.56 -3.50
C VAL A 186 -12.53 -15.16 -4.38
N GLU A 187 -13.38 -15.99 -3.78
CA GLU A 187 -14.55 -16.58 -4.45
C GLU A 187 -15.68 -15.53 -4.52
N GLY A 188 -16.33 -15.42 -5.69
CA GLY A 188 -17.29 -14.35 -5.96
C GLY A 188 -18.62 -14.53 -5.21
N ILE A 189 -19.10 -13.48 -4.54
CA ILE A 189 -20.38 -13.51 -3.83
C ILE A 189 -21.53 -13.41 -4.85
N CYS A 190 -22.15 -14.54 -5.17
CA CYS A 190 -23.41 -14.56 -5.89
C CYS A 190 -24.58 -14.05 -5.02
N PRO A 191 -25.59 -13.36 -5.59
CA PRO A 191 -26.82 -13.02 -4.88
C PRO A 191 -27.56 -14.28 -4.40
N LYS A 192 -28.15 -14.22 -3.20
CA LYS A 192 -29.05 -15.25 -2.69
C LYS A 192 -30.49 -14.95 -3.10
N ASP A 193 -31.26 -15.97 -3.48
CA ASP A 193 -32.71 -15.93 -3.33
C ASP A 193 -33.33 -17.33 -3.07
N LYS A 194 -34.27 -17.36 -2.11
CA LYS A 194 -35.35 -18.35 -1.80
C LYS A 194 -35.14 -19.89 -1.86
N ILE A 195 -34.90 -20.46 -0.67
CA ILE A 195 -35.82 -21.35 0.10
C ILE A 195 -36.38 -22.67 -0.54
N LEU A 196 -36.05 -23.81 0.12
CA LEU A 196 -36.69 -25.16 0.12
C LEU A 196 -36.78 -25.92 -1.23
N GLU A 197 -36.78 -27.26 -1.30
CA GLU A 197 -36.89 -28.32 -0.27
C GLU A 197 -35.94 -29.50 -0.59
N SER A 198 -35.81 -30.49 0.30
CA SER A 198 -34.82 -31.58 0.20
C SER A 198 -35.36 -32.90 -0.34
N MET A 199 -34.55 -33.62 -1.12
CA MET A 199 -34.51 -35.09 -1.11
C MET A 199 -33.07 -35.60 -1.29
N GLU A 200 -32.72 -36.66 -0.57
CA GLU A 200 -31.40 -37.30 -0.60
C GLU A 200 -31.33 -38.45 -1.62
N SER A 201 -30.22 -38.58 -2.34
CA SER A 201 -29.61 -39.88 -2.66
C SER A 201 -28.22 -39.71 -3.31
N GLY A 202 -27.34 -40.72 -3.20
CA GLY A 202 -26.46 -41.02 -4.34
C GLY A 202 -24.94 -40.81 -4.28
N ARG A 203 -24.28 -40.91 -3.12
CA ARG A 203 -22.83 -41.24 -2.96
C ARG A 203 -21.75 -40.21 -3.38
N MET A 204 -20.96 -39.84 -2.37
CA MET A 204 -19.48 -39.76 -2.37
C MET A 204 -18.75 -38.92 -3.44
N HIS A 205 -18.21 -37.77 -3.01
CA HIS A 205 -16.76 -37.50 -3.00
C HIS A 205 -16.45 -36.45 -1.90
N THR A 206 -16.24 -36.92 -0.66
CA THR A 206 -16.11 -36.07 0.53
C THR A 206 -14.75 -35.40 0.65
N ARG A 207 -14.61 -34.25 -0.02
CA ARG A 207 -13.60 -33.23 0.29
C ARG A 207 -13.69 -32.86 1.78
N PRO A 208 -12.58 -32.81 2.55
CA PRO A 208 -12.64 -32.45 3.96
C PRO A 208 -13.24 -31.05 4.19
N GLN A 209 -14.25 -30.99 5.03
CA GLN A 209 -14.86 -29.73 5.47
C GLN A 209 -13.95 -29.11 6.55
N PHE A 210 -13.43 -27.90 6.34
CA PHE A 210 -12.67 -27.18 7.36
C PHE A 210 -13.60 -26.59 8.42
N GLY A 211 -13.99 -27.44 9.37
CA GLY A 211 -14.92 -27.10 10.44
C GLY A 211 -14.98 -28.17 11.54
N LEU A 212 -13.89 -28.34 12.28
CA LEU A 212 -13.90 -29.14 13.52
C LEU A 212 -13.39 -28.30 14.71
N PRO A 213 -14.10 -28.27 15.87
CA PRO A 213 -13.68 -27.51 17.04
C PRO A 213 -12.54 -28.22 17.77
N GLY A 214 -11.31 -28.03 17.30
CA GLY A 214 -10.11 -28.73 17.80
C GLY A 214 -8.86 -27.87 18.00
N CYS A 215 -8.94 -26.54 17.84
CA CYS A 215 -7.81 -25.66 18.17
C CYS A 215 -7.62 -25.60 19.68
N THR A 216 -6.64 -26.37 20.18
CA THR A 216 -6.02 -26.16 21.49
C THR A 216 -5.66 -24.67 21.62
N LYS A 217 -6.17 -24.01 22.67
CA LYS A 217 -6.19 -22.54 22.83
C LYS A 217 -4.88 -21.91 22.36
N SER A 218 -4.89 -21.39 21.13
CA SER A 218 -3.68 -20.93 20.47
C SER A 218 -3.15 -19.69 21.17
N LYS A 219 -1.82 -19.52 21.11
CA LYS A 219 -1.09 -18.49 21.85
C LYS A 219 -1.58 -17.08 21.48
N SER A 220 -1.41 -16.16 22.44
CA SER A 220 -1.88 -14.78 22.30
C SER A 220 -1.06 -14.04 21.25
N SER A 221 -1.69 -13.69 20.14
CA SER A 221 -1.09 -12.90 19.06
C SER A 221 -0.40 -11.63 19.60
N PRO A 222 0.71 -11.16 19.01
CA PRO A 222 1.43 -10.01 19.52
C PRO A 222 0.57 -8.75 19.38
N ASP A 223 0.64 -7.79 20.32
CA ASP A 223 -0.13 -6.54 20.20
C ASP A 223 0.51 -5.55 19.21
N TRP A 224 0.46 -5.92 17.94
CA TRP A 224 0.79 -5.09 16.79
C TRP A 224 -0.09 -3.83 16.73
N GLY A 225 -1.31 -3.88 17.27
CA GLY A 225 -2.25 -2.77 17.33
C GLY A 225 -1.77 -1.62 18.22
N SER A 226 -1.06 -1.93 19.30
CA SER A 226 -0.39 -0.94 20.14
C SER A 226 0.87 -0.37 19.49
N LEU A 227 1.69 -1.20 18.84
CA LEU A 227 2.87 -0.72 18.11
C LEU A 227 2.52 0.21 16.93
N ILE A 228 1.55 -0.17 16.10
CA ILE A 228 1.16 0.63 14.93
C ILE A 228 0.49 1.95 15.34
N ARG A 229 -0.20 1.97 16.50
CA ARG A 229 -0.85 3.15 17.07
C ARG A 229 0.16 4.25 17.36
N LEU A 230 1.24 3.98 18.10
CA LEU A 230 2.21 5.05 18.35
C LEU A 230 3.02 5.42 17.11
N MET A 231 3.15 4.54 16.13
CA MET A 231 3.85 4.91 14.89
C MET A 231 3.06 5.92 14.08
N SER A 232 1.73 5.83 14.14
CA SER A 232 0.90 6.96 13.75
C SER A 232 1.11 8.20 14.64
N GLN A 233 1.44 8.09 15.93
CA GLN A 233 1.70 9.26 16.78
C GLN A 233 3.04 9.92 16.43
N ILE A 234 4.10 9.15 16.19
CA ILE A 234 5.41 9.65 15.76
C ILE A 234 5.34 10.25 14.36
N ALA A 235 4.71 9.56 13.41
CA ALA A 235 4.57 10.04 12.03
C ALA A 235 3.70 11.31 11.91
N LEU A 236 2.74 11.52 12.82
CA LEU A 236 1.89 12.73 12.83
C LEU A 236 2.42 13.85 13.75
N GLY A 237 3.23 13.52 14.75
CA GLY A 237 3.75 14.46 15.74
C GLY A 237 5.13 15.03 15.42
N ASN A 238 5.92 14.36 14.57
CA ASN A 238 7.23 14.83 14.16
C ASN A 238 7.17 15.68 12.88
N ARG A 239 8.12 16.60 12.69
CA ARG A 239 8.25 17.46 11.49
C ARG A 239 9.33 16.98 10.51
N GLU A 240 10.23 16.11 10.96
CA GLU A 240 11.33 15.58 10.17
C GLU A 240 10.80 14.53 9.18
N GLU A 241 10.79 14.85 7.89
CA GLU A 241 10.33 13.95 6.81
C GLU A 241 10.99 12.57 6.92
N GLN A 242 12.30 12.53 7.21
CA GLN A 242 13.07 11.30 7.43
C GLN A 242 12.54 10.42 8.59
N ILE A 243 12.03 11.02 9.66
CA ILE A 243 11.40 10.29 10.78
C ILE A 243 10.01 9.82 10.35
N GLN A 244 9.21 10.67 9.69
CA GLN A 244 7.89 10.31 9.18
C GLN A 244 7.96 9.16 8.17
N VAL A 245 8.86 9.21 7.19
CA VAL A 245 9.10 8.14 6.19
C VAL A 245 9.41 6.81 6.86
N VAL A 246 10.33 6.80 7.84
CA VAL A 246 10.64 5.57 8.57
C VAL A 246 9.41 5.11 9.36
N ALA A 247 8.76 6.00 10.12
CA ALA A 247 7.59 5.76 10.97
C ALA A 247 6.30 5.35 10.22
N VAL A 248 6.19 5.64 8.91
CA VAL A 248 5.12 5.10 8.04
C VAL A 248 5.56 3.81 7.33
N SER A 249 6.84 3.66 6.97
CA SER A 249 7.36 2.41 6.40
C SER A 249 7.09 1.21 7.34
N VAL A 250 7.15 1.46 8.65
CA VAL A 250 6.62 0.60 9.72
C VAL A 250 5.27 0.00 9.41
N MET A 251 4.31 0.88 9.15
CA MET A 251 2.90 0.59 9.32
C MET A 251 2.53 -0.30 8.14
N ASN A 252 3.07 0.02 6.96
CA ASN A 252 3.15 -0.86 5.79
C ASN A 252 3.66 -2.25 6.14
N LEU A 253 4.75 -2.31 6.86
CA LEU A 253 5.41 -3.56 7.18
C LEU A 253 4.60 -4.40 8.20
N ILE A 254 4.12 -3.82 9.31
CA ILE A 254 3.20 -4.50 10.25
C ILE A 254 1.94 -4.99 9.53
N LEU A 255 1.40 -4.19 8.60
CA LEU A 255 0.28 -4.63 7.76
C LEU A 255 0.65 -5.79 6.85
N MET A 256 1.84 -5.81 6.23
CA MET A 256 2.27 -6.92 5.36
C MET A 256 2.41 -8.28 6.06
N ARG A 257 2.42 -8.35 7.41
CA ARG A 257 2.39 -9.64 8.15
C ARG A 257 1.16 -9.88 9.01
N SER A 258 0.47 -8.84 9.46
CA SER A 258 -0.79 -9.00 10.19
C SER A 258 -1.90 -9.56 9.29
N ASN A 259 -2.73 -10.43 9.85
CA ASN A 259 -3.85 -11.07 9.19
C ASN A 259 -4.90 -10.01 8.76
N PRO A 260 -5.30 -9.95 7.47
CA PRO A 260 -6.25 -8.95 6.99
C PRO A 260 -7.61 -8.98 7.70
N CYS A 261 -8.10 -10.17 8.05
CA CYS A 261 -9.49 -10.38 8.50
C CYS A 261 -9.64 -10.51 10.03
N LEU A 262 -8.54 -10.49 10.78
CA LEU A 262 -8.54 -10.66 12.25
C LEU A 262 -7.78 -9.56 12.98
N GLU A 263 -6.65 -9.11 12.45
CA GLU A 263 -5.77 -8.14 13.11
C GLU A 263 -5.93 -6.75 12.51
N ARG A 264 -5.81 -6.61 11.18
CA ARG A 264 -5.92 -5.30 10.50
C ARG A 264 -7.28 -4.63 10.74
N GLU A 265 -8.35 -5.41 10.88
CA GLU A 265 -9.67 -4.90 11.26
C GLU A 265 -9.64 -4.12 12.59
N ARG A 266 -9.01 -4.69 13.63
CA ARG A 266 -9.08 -4.18 15.02
C ARG A 266 -8.48 -2.80 15.21
N PHE A 267 -7.44 -2.46 14.45
CA PHE A 267 -6.73 -1.18 14.56
C PHE A 267 -6.80 -0.33 13.28
N GLY A 268 -7.02 -0.95 12.12
CA GLY A 268 -6.84 -0.33 10.82
C GLY A 268 -7.85 0.76 10.49
N GLN A 269 -9.07 0.72 11.01
CA GLN A 269 -10.06 1.79 10.79
C GLN A 269 -9.57 3.14 11.34
N LYS A 270 -8.95 3.14 12.54
CA LYS A 270 -8.39 4.35 13.15
C LYS A 270 -7.19 4.88 12.37
N ILE A 271 -6.37 3.99 11.79
CA ILE A 271 -5.27 4.38 10.92
C ILE A 271 -5.78 4.94 9.58
N LEU A 272 -6.78 4.28 8.99
CA LEU A 272 -7.37 4.62 7.70
C LEU A 272 -7.98 6.03 7.69
N PHE A 273 -8.79 6.37 8.71
CA PHE A 273 -9.48 7.67 8.75
C PHE A 273 -8.78 8.73 9.62
N GLY A 274 -7.89 8.34 10.54
CA GLY A 274 -7.16 9.28 11.40
C GLY A 274 -5.76 9.66 10.92
N SER A 275 -5.03 8.71 10.32
CA SER A 275 -3.59 8.84 10.03
C SER A 275 -3.30 9.01 8.54
N VAL A 276 -3.80 8.09 7.71
CA VAL A 276 -3.61 8.12 6.25
C VAL A 276 -4.00 9.44 5.59
N PRO A 277 -5.12 10.12 5.93
CA PRO A 277 -5.50 11.33 5.20
C PRO A 277 -4.52 12.48 5.45
N LYS A 278 -3.95 12.56 6.66
CA LYS A 278 -2.93 13.54 7.03
C LYS A 278 -1.59 13.24 6.35
N LEU A 279 -1.21 11.97 6.29
CA LEU A 279 0.04 11.50 5.67
C LEU A 279 0.00 11.45 4.12
N LEU A 280 -1.18 11.59 3.51
CA LEU A 280 -1.35 11.77 2.06
C LEU A 280 -1.40 13.25 1.64
N HIS A 281 -1.48 14.20 2.58
CA HIS A 281 -1.64 15.60 2.22
C HIS A 281 -0.38 16.16 1.55
N ARG A 282 -0.55 17.05 0.56
CA ARG A 282 0.54 17.52 -0.30
C ARG A 282 1.70 18.21 0.44
N GLU A 283 1.45 18.71 1.65
CA GLU A 283 2.41 19.43 2.48
C GLU A 283 3.43 18.52 3.21
N VAL A 284 3.19 17.21 3.32
CA VAL A 284 4.08 16.29 4.08
C VAL A 284 5.26 15.70 3.28
N GLY A 285 5.43 16.10 2.02
CA GLY A 285 6.53 15.62 1.17
C GLY A 285 6.26 14.29 0.46
N MET A 286 6.73 14.17 -0.78
CA MET A 286 6.50 12.99 -1.64
C MET A 286 6.98 11.66 -1.02
N PRO A 287 8.14 11.57 -0.33
CA PRO A 287 8.57 10.34 0.34
C PRO A 287 7.57 9.83 1.39
N VAL A 288 6.91 10.73 2.14
CA VAL A 288 5.89 10.37 3.14
C VAL A 288 4.61 9.94 2.45
N GLN A 289 4.13 10.71 1.47
CA GLN A 289 2.97 10.35 0.66
C GLN A 289 3.15 8.98 -0.02
N LYS A 290 4.35 8.66 -0.53
CA LYS A 290 4.68 7.36 -1.13
C LYS A 290 4.56 6.21 -0.13
N GLN A 291 4.99 6.40 1.12
CA GLN A 291 4.76 5.41 2.18
C GLN A 291 3.28 5.36 2.60
N ALA A 292 2.56 6.48 2.59
CA ALA A 292 1.14 6.56 2.95
C ALA A 292 0.20 5.95 1.90
N LEU A 293 0.54 6.00 0.61
CA LEU A 293 -0.16 5.26 -0.46
C LEU A 293 -0.01 3.75 -0.27
N ARG A 294 1.19 3.29 0.10
CA ARG A 294 1.44 1.89 0.46
C ARG A 294 0.66 1.51 1.74
N LEU A 295 0.51 2.43 2.69
CA LEU A 295 -0.25 2.24 3.93
C LEU A 295 -1.74 2.03 3.62
N LEU A 296 -2.30 2.93 2.83
CA LEU A 296 -3.66 2.85 2.32
C LEU A 296 -3.90 1.54 1.58
N PHE A 297 -3.04 1.18 0.61
CA PHE A 297 -3.17 -0.07 -0.14
C PHE A 297 -3.21 -1.30 0.79
N LEU A 298 -2.32 -1.37 1.77
CA LEU A 298 -2.21 -2.52 2.68
C LEU A 298 -3.33 -2.59 3.74
N LEU A 299 -3.93 -1.45 4.09
CA LEU A 299 -5.19 -1.39 4.86
C LEU A 299 -6.36 -1.87 4.02
N LEU A 300 -6.49 -1.41 2.77
CA LEU A 300 -7.57 -1.81 1.85
C LEU A 300 -7.46 -3.28 1.40
N ASN A 301 -6.31 -3.93 1.58
CA ASN A 301 -6.21 -5.39 1.48
C ASN A 301 -6.94 -6.14 2.62
N CYS A 302 -7.52 -5.45 3.62
CA CYS A 302 -8.58 -5.98 4.48
C CYS A 302 -9.95 -5.78 3.80
N PRO A 303 -10.71 -6.85 3.49
CA PRO A 303 -12.01 -6.73 2.83
C PRO A 303 -13.02 -5.87 3.59
N LYS A 304 -12.98 -5.87 4.93
CA LYS A 304 -13.86 -5.03 5.76
C LYS A 304 -13.48 -3.54 5.70
N LEU A 305 -12.20 -3.19 5.73
CA LEU A 305 -11.77 -1.80 5.58
C LEU A 305 -12.04 -1.28 4.16
N LEU A 306 -11.86 -2.12 3.14
CA LEU A 306 -12.27 -1.82 1.77
C LEU A 306 -13.79 -1.62 1.65
N LEU A 307 -14.59 -2.46 2.31
CA LEU A 307 -16.05 -2.30 2.34
C LEU A 307 -16.47 -1.02 3.05
N ILE A 308 -15.87 -0.67 4.20
CA ILE A 308 -16.15 0.59 4.92
C ILE A 308 -15.80 1.81 4.06
N LEU A 309 -14.68 1.78 3.32
CA LEU A 309 -14.33 2.82 2.36
C LEU A 309 -15.33 2.87 1.19
N SER A 310 -15.62 1.72 0.58
CA SER A 310 -16.43 1.61 -0.64
C SER A 310 -17.92 1.81 -0.39
N SER A 311 -18.41 1.60 0.84
CA SER A 311 -19.81 1.87 1.21
C SER A 311 -20.14 3.36 1.35
N GLY A 312 -19.15 4.25 1.23
CA GLY A 312 -19.33 5.71 1.22
C GLY A 312 -20.01 6.21 2.49
N ILE A 313 -19.39 5.96 3.66
CA ILE A 313 -19.81 6.30 5.04
C ILE A 313 -21.17 7.01 5.09
N LYS A 314 -22.23 6.21 5.23
CA LYS A 314 -23.60 6.72 5.28
C LYS A 314 -23.81 7.49 6.59
N ASP A 315 -24.30 8.72 6.47
CA ASP A 315 -24.68 9.55 7.61
C ASP A 315 -25.77 8.84 8.42
N GLY A 316 -25.56 8.72 9.74
CA GLY A 316 -26.42 7.96 10.65
C GLY A 316 -25.70 7.24 11.80
N ALA A 317 -24.37 7.12 11.75
CA ALA A 317 -23.58 6.74 12.92
C ALA A 317 -23.12 7.99 13.69
N GLU A 318 -23.30 8.03 15.00
CA GLU A 318 -22.97 9.20 15.85
C GLU A 318 -21.46 9.52 15.90
N ASN A 319 -20.60 8.55 15.56
CA ASN A 319 -19.16 8.73 15.36
C ASN A 319 -18.75 8.97 13.88
N GLY A 320 -19.72 9.27 13.00
CA GLY A 320 -19.50 9.35 11.55
C GLY A 320 -18.62 10.52 11.11
N GLY A 321 -18.70 11.67 11.79
CA GLY A 321 -18.07 12.93 11.36
C GLY A 321 -16.56 12.85 11.12
N GLU A 322 -15.79 12.32 12.08
CA GLU A 322 -14.34 12.14 11.91
C GLU A 322 -14.02 11.18 10.76
N SER A 323 -14.79 10.10 10.63
CA SER A 323 -14.56 9.10 9.59
C SER A 323 -14.85 9.66 8.19
N TYR A 324 -15.90 10.47 8.05
CA TYR A 324 -16.32 11.12 6.81
C TYR A 324 -15.37 12.24 6.36
N ALA A 325 -14.87 13.04 7.32
CA ALA A 325 -13.81 14.01 7.08
C ALA A 325 -12.51 13.31 6.66
N GLY A 326 -12.17 12.20 7.33
CA GLY A 326 -11.06 11.32 6.96
C GLY A 326 -11.19 10.80 5.53
N PHE A 327 -12.32 10.19 5.18
CA PHE A 327 -12.62 9.69 3.83
C PHE A 327 -12.48 10.76 2.74
N SER A 328 -13.09 11.93 2.96
CA SER A 328 -13.01 13.06 2.02
C SER A 328 -11.56 13.53 1.82
N SER A 329 -10.76 13.51 2.88
CA SER A 329 -9.34 13.87 2.86
C SER A 329 -8.46 12.79 2.19
N ILE A 330 -8.79 11.50 2.31
CA ILE A 330 -8.12 10.42 1.53
C ILE A 330 -8.29 10.66 0.03
N LEU A 331 -9.52 10.96 -0.43
CA LEU A 331 -9.78 11.20 -1.85
C LEU A 331 -9.05 12.45 -2.36
N LYS A 332 -9.01 13.53 -1.57
CA LYS A 332 -8.18 14.71 -1.88
C LYS A 332 -6.69 14.36 -1.94
N GLY A 333 -6.16 13.62 -0.97
CA GLY A 333 -4.75 13.20 -0.94
C GLY A 333 -4.37 12.30 -2.12
N LEU A 334 -5.27 11.42 -2.55
CA LEU A 334 -5.10 10.63 -3.79
C LEU A 334 -5.06 11.53 -5.04
N ALA A 335 -5.95 12.53 -5.12
CA ALA A 335 -5.95 13.51 -6.20
C ALA A 335 -4.66 14.35 -6.22
N ASP A 336 -4.25 14.88 -5.06
CA ASP A 336 -2.98 15.60 -4.86
C ASP A 336 -1.78 14.75 -5.33
N CYS A 337 -1.77 13.45 -5.04
CA CYS A 337 -0.72 12.51 -5.48
C CYS A 337 -0.70 12.30 -7.00
N VAL A 338 -1.87 12.21 -7.68
CA VAL A 338 -1.93 12.09 -9.15
C VAL A 338 -1.61 13.42 -9.86
N GLN A 339 -1.97 14.55 -9.25
CA GLN A 339 -1.64 15.90 -9.73
C GLN A 339 -0.22 16.40 -9.37
N CYS A 340 0.65 15.52 -8.87
CA CYS A 340 2.05 15.86 -8.58
C CYS A 340 2.76 16.39 -9.85
N LYS A 341 3.22 17.65 -9.79
CA LYS A 341 3.76 18.38 -10.95
C LYS A 341 5.23 18.10 -11.26
N ASP A 342 5.93 17.37 -10.41
CA ASP A 342 7.33 17.03 -10.63
C ASP A 342 7.45 15.88 -11.64
N ASN A 343 8.36 16.01 -12.60
CA ASN A 343 8.62 14.98 -13.63
C ASN A 343 9.70 13.97 -13.20
N GLY A 344 10.27 14.13 -12.00
CA GLY A 344 11.30 13.24 -11.47
C GLY A 344 10.79 11.82 -11.20
N LEU A 345 11.71 10.86 -11.20
CA LEU A 345 11.44 9.43 -11.01
C LEU A 345 10.58 9.10 -9.79
N GLU A 346 10.77 9.79 -8.66
CA GLU A 346 9.98 9.58 -7.44
C GLU A 346 8.56 10.13 -7.53
N ALA A 347 8.33 11.18 -8.33
CA ALA A 347 7.01 11.74 -8.59
C ALA A 347 6.22 10.89 -9.60
N LEU A 348 6.89 10.36 -10.64
CA LEU A 348 6.36 9.30 -11.50
C LEU A 348 5.92 8.08 -10.68
N ARG A 349 6.76 7.64 -9.73
CA ARG A 349 6.43 6.57 -8.78
C ARG A 349 5.22 6.94 -7.94
N LEU A 350 5.17 8.13 -7.34
CA LEU A 350 4.05 8.59 -6.51
C LEU A 350 2.73 8.54 -7.30
N ARG A 351 2.72 9.13 -8.49
CA ARG A 351 1.57 9.13 -9.41
C ARG A 351 1.12 7.71 -9.73
N ARG A 352 2.03 6.81 -10.12
CA ARG A 352 1.68 5.40 -10.41
C ARG A 352 1.12 4.66 -9.20
N HIS A 353 1.66 4.86 -7.99
CA HIS A 353 1.14 4.22 -6.79
C HIS A 353 -0.27 4.70 -6.45
N ALA A 354 -0.59 5.98 -6.69
CA ALA A 354 -1.95 6.50 -6.53
C ALA A 354 -2.91 5.91 -7.56
N ILE A 355 -2.51 5.80 -8.83
CA ILE A 355 -3.29 5.10 -9.88
C ILE A 355 -3.57 3.64 -9.50
N VAL A 356 -2.58 2.91 -8.98
CA VAL A 356 -2.76 1.52 -8.52
C VAL A 356 -3.75 1.42 -7.36
N VAL A 357 -3.74 2.37 -6.41
CA VAL A 357 -4.75 2.43 -5.33
C VAL A 357 -6.14 2.72 -5.88
N LEU A 358 -6.29 3.65 -6.82
CA LEU A 358 -7.58 3.93 -7.48
C LEU A 358 -8.08 2.71 -8.27
N ALA A 359 -7.20 1.97 -8.94
CA ALA A 359 -7.51 0.73 -9.64
C ALA A 359 -7.86 -0.45 -8.72
N PHE A 360 -7.34 -0.45 -7.50
CA PHE A 360 -7.73 -1.39 -6.45
C PHE A 360 -9.11 -1.04 -5.89
N VAL A 361 -9.39 0.24 -5.59
CA VAL A 361 -10.74 0.68 -5.17
C VAL A 361 -11.78 0.36 -6.25
N ALA A 362 -11.49 0.66 -7.52
CA ALA A 362 -12.34 0.30 -8.65
C ALA A 362 -12.55 -1.22 -8.85
N SER A 363 -11.73 -2.08 -8.22
CA SER A 363 -11.92 -3.54 -8.26
C SER A 363 -13.00 -4.05 -7.30
N SER A 364 -13.50 -3.21 -6.38
CA SER A 364 -14.64 -3.52 -5.48
C SER A 364 -15.99 -3.68 -6.19
N GLY A 365 -16.05 -3.52 -7.51
CA GLY A 365 -17.32 -3.41 -8.25
C GLY A 365 -18.03 -2.08 -7.98
N ASN A 366 -19.36 -2.06 -8.07
CA ASN A 366 -20.18 -0.84 -8.08
C ASN A 366 -19.86 0.13 -6.93
N SER A 367 -19.65 -0.37 -5.71
CA SER A 367 -19.29 0.46 -4.55
C SER A 367 -17.95 1.20 -4.72
N GLY A 368 -16.98 0.57 -5.38
CA GLY A 368 -15.71 1.20 -5.77
C GLY A 368 -15.86 2.24 -6.89
N PHE A 369 -16.86 2.09 -7.77
CA PHE A 369 -17.20 3.08 -8.78
C PHE A 369 -17.95 4.28 -8.15
N GLU A 370 -18.85 4.05 -7.20
CA GLU A 370 -19.51 5.13 -6.44
C GLU A 370 -18.48 6.03 -5.73
N VAL A 371 -17.44 5.48 -5.10
CA VAL A 371 -16.36 6.27 -4.49
C VAL A 371 -15.64 7.21 -5.48
N LEU A 372 -15.55 6.82 -6.76
CA LEU A 372 -14.80 7.55 -7.79
C LEU A 372 -15.65 8.55 -8.59
N PHE A 373 -16.97 8.33 -8.73
CA PHE A 373 -17.81 9.11 -9.66
C PHE A 373 -19.05 9.75 -9.04
N ASN A 374 -19.56 9.26 -7.91
CA ASN A 374 -20.75 9.87 -7.30
C ASN A 374 -20.35 11.25 -6.71
N PRO A 375 -21.00 12.37 -7.09
CA PRO A 375 -20.56 13.71 -6.67
C PRO A 375 -20.55 13.95 -5.16
N GLU A 376 -21.36 13.21 -4.40
CA GLU A 376 -21.51 13.35 -2.94
C GLU A 376 -20.36 12.69 -2.18
N THR A 377 -19.95 11.49 -2.61
CA THR A 377 -18.82 10.73 -2.05
C THR A 377 -17.48 11.29 -2.55
N SER A 378 -17.31 11.45 -3.87
CA SER A 378 -16.09 11.91 -4.53
C SER A 378 -15.71 13.36 -4.21
N LYS A 379 -16.60 14.11 -3.54
CA LYS A 379 -16.48 15.57 -3.32
C LYS A 379 -16.22 16.35 -4.60
N ARG A 380 -16.83 15.91 -5.70
CA ARG A 380 -16.70 16.45 -7.06
C ARG A 380 -15.27 16.39 -7.63
N ILE A 381 -14.40 15.53 -7.09
CA ILE A 381 -13.06 15.28 -7.63
C ILE A 381 -13.20 14.50 -8.94
N ASN A 382 -12.94 15.16 -10.07
CA ASN A 382 -12.93 14.52 -11.38
C ASN A 382 -11.62 13.71 -11.58
N PHE A 383 -11.55 12.52 -10.96
CA PHE A 383 -10.40 11.62 -11.10
C PHE A 383 -10.08 11.28 -12.56
N LEU A 384 -11.08 11.16 -13.44
CA LEU A 384 -10.88 10.88 -14.87
C LEU A 384 -10.16 12.05 -15.58
N GLY A 385 -10.59 13.28 -15.34
CA GLY A 385 -9.92 14.49 -15.85
C GLY A 385 -8.50 14.64 -15.32
N ILE A 386 -8.29 14.35 -14.02
CA ILE A 386 -6.97 14.36 -13.38
C ILE A 386 -6.03 13.33 -14.02
N ILE A 387 -6.51 12.12 -14.30
CA ILE A 387 -5.73 11.06 -14.98
C ILE A 387 -5.39 11.48 -16.41
N MET A 388 -6.33 12.08 -17.16
CA MET A 388 -6.08 12.58 -18.51
C MET A 388 -5.02 13.70 -18.53
N GLN A 389 -5.08 14.64 -17.58
CA GLN A 389 -4.08 15.70 -17.43
C GLN A 389 -2.70 15.14 -17.09
N ALA A 390 -2.61 14.16 -16.18
CA ALA A 390 -1.35 13.52 -15.82
C ALA A 390 -0.74 12.71 -16.98
N LEU A 391 -1.57 12.07 -17.82
CA LEU A 391 -1.12 11.38 -19.03
C LEU A 391 -0.64 12.35 -20.12
N ALA A 392 -1.35 13.46 -20.34
CA ALA A 392 -0.94 14.50 -21.28
C ALA A 392 0.43 15.09 -20.91
N ALA A 393 0.59 15.51 -19.65
CA ALA A 393 1.84 16.08 -19.14
C ALA A 393 3.04 15.14 -19.30
N GLU A 394 2.87 13.82 -19.14
CA GLU A 394 3.95 12.86 -19.36
C GLU A 394 4.31 12.63 -20.83
N MET A 395 3.35 12.71 -21.75
CA MET A 395 3.65 12.67 -23.19
C MET A 395 4.27 13.97 -23.69
N ASP A 396 3.98 15.10 -23.04
CA ASP A 396 4.62 16.39 -23.32
C ASP A 396 6.05 16.42 -22.77
N ALA A 397 6.27 15.89 -21.55
CA ALA A 397 7.60 15.67 -21.00
C ALA A 397 8.42 14.70 -21.86
N GLU A 398 7.84 13.58 -22.30
CA GLU A 398 8.51 12.62 -23.19
C GLU A 398 8.83 13.19 -24.58
N ALA A 399 8.05 14.15 -25.08
CA ALA A 399 8.34 14.83 -26.34
C ALA A 399 9.43 15.92 -26.19
N ALA A 400 9.58 16.51 -25.00
CA ALA A 400 10.61 17.52 -24.71
C ALA A 400 11.96 16.89 -24.27
N GLU A 401 11.93 15.75 -23.57
CA GLU A 401 13.10 15.04 -23.06
C GLU A 401 13.78 14.19 -24.14
N LEU A 402 14.57 14.82 -25.02
CA LEU A 402 15.36 14.15 -26.06
C LEU A 402 16.27 13.01 -25.55
N ALA A 403 16.58 12.95 -24.25
CA ALA A 403 17.33 11.87 -23.61
C ALA A 403 16.95 11.71 -22.11
N GLY A 404 15.74 11.24 -21.83
CA GLY A 404 15.37 10.79 -20.48
C GLY A 404 16.20 9.57 -20.01
N THR A 405 16.36 9.39 -18.69
CA THR A 405 17.07 8.20 -18.18
C THR A 405 16.23 6.93 -18.36
N ALA A 406 16.87 5.77 -18.56
CA ALA A 406 16.17 4.51 -18.77
C ALA A 406 15.20 4.15 -17.61
N GLU A 407 15.50 4.55 -16.38
CA GLU A 407 14.58 4.39 -15.24
C GLU A 407 13.34 5.28 -15.36
N ILE A 408 13.49 6.54 -15.76
CA ILE A 408 12.38 7.47 -16.00
C ILE A 408 11.49 6.94 -17.13
N CYS A 409 12.08 6.52 -18.25
CA CYS A 409 11.33 5.94 -19.38
C CYS A 409 10.57 4.66 -18.98
N LYS A 410 11.17 3.78 -18.17
CA LYS A 410 10.52 2.57 -17.64
C LYS A 410 9.37 2.91 -16.69
N GLU A 411 9.57 3.86 -15.78
CA GLU A 411 8.55 4.26 -14.79
C GLU A 411 7.39 5.01 -15.45
N ARG A 412 7.66 5.92 -16.40
CA ARG A 412 6.67 6.61 -17.26
C ARG A 412 5.81 5.62 -18.05
N THR A 413 6.47 4.65 -18.69
CA THR A 413 5.78 3.56 -19.41
C THR A 413 4.92 2.71 -18.45
N SER A 414 5.40 2.46 -17.23
CA SER A 414 4.63 1.75 -16.20
C SER A 414 3.42 2.58 -15.71
N LEU A 415 3.55 3.90 -15.56
CA LEU A 415 2.44 4.80 -15.21
C LEU A 415 1.36 4.79 -16.29
N ILE A 416 1.76 4.90 -17.56
CA ILE A 416 0.84 4.82 -18.71
C ILE A 416 0.08 3.48 -18.69
N ARG A 417 0.76 2.35 -18.46
CA ARG A 417 0.16 1.02 -18.35
C ARG A 417 -0.94 0.96 -17.27
N GLU A 418 -0.62 1.31 -16.03
CA GLU A 418 -1.60 1.23 -14.93
C GLU A 418 -2.79 2.19 -15.14
N SER A 419 -2.55 3.38 -15.69
CA SER A 419 -3.61 4.33 -16.04
C SER A 419 -4.53 3.77 -17.12
N LEU A 420 -3.99 3.14 -18.18
CA LEU A 420 -4.80 2.50 -19.22
C LEU A 420 -5.58 1.29 -18.69
N ILE A 421 -5.02 0.50 -17.76
CA ILE A 421 -5.73 -0.61 -17.11
C ILE A 421 -6.93 -0.08 -16.31
N LEU A 422 -6.73 0.98 -15.53
CA LEU A 422 -7.78 1.67 -14.79
C LEU A 422 -8.87 2.19 -15.73
N LEU A 423 -8.50 3.03 -16.71
CA LEU A 423 -9.42 3.63 -17.67
C LEU A 423 -10.22 2.58 -18.45
N ASN A 424 -9.59 1.48 -18.88
CA ASN A 424 -10.28 0.41 -19.59
C ASN A 424 -11.19 -0.43 -18.70
N ARG A 425 -10.85 -0.66 -17.42
CA ARG A 425 -11.75 -1.32 -16.46
C ARG A 425 -13.02 -0.48 -16.25
N LEU A 426 -12.83 0.82 -16.05
CA LEU A 426 -13.92 1.77 -15.83
C LEU A 426 -14.84 1.87 -17.07
N ALA A 427 -14.26 2.10 -18.26
CA ALA A 427 -14.99 2.19 -19.52
C ALA A 427 -15.56 0.84 -20.02
N SER A 428 -15.19 -0.30 -19.41
CA SER A 428 -15.79 -1.61 -19.70
C SER A 428 -17.00 -1.96 -18.82
N SER A 429 -17.33 -1.14 -17.82
CA SER A 429 -18.40 -1.46 -16.87
C SER A 429 -19.77 -1.48 -17.55
N THR A 430 -20.52 -2.58 -17.40
CA THR A 430 -21.89 -2.72 -17.93
C THR A 430 -22.87 -1.71 -17.35
N ILE A 431 -22.58 -1.16 -16.17
CA ILE A 431 -23.41 -0.17 -15.46
C ILE A 431 -22.85 1.24 -15.65
N TYR A 432 -21.53 1.43 -15.57
CA TYR A 432 -20.91 2.75 -15.47
C TYR A 432 -20.18 3.23 -16.74
N SER A 433 -20.05 2.42 -17.79
CA SER A 433 -19.32 2.79 -19.02
C SER A 433 -19.83 4.10 -19.64
N ALA A 434 -21.16 4.25 -19.77
CA ALA A 434 -21.79 5.46 -20.29
C ALA A 434 -21.48 6.70 -19.42
N THR A 435 -21.46 6.55 -18.09
CA THR A 435 -21.11 7.62 -17.13
C THR A 435 -19.62 7.98 -17.23
N VAL A 436 -18.73 7.00 -17.27
CA VAL A 436 -17.28 7.18 -17.38
C VAL A 436 -16.90 7.88 -18.69
N LEU A 437 -17.47 7.44 -19.81
CA LEU A 437 -17.25 8.05 -21.12
C LEU A 437 -17.88 9.45 -21.18
N GLY A 438 -19.09 9.63 -20.64
CA GLY A 438 -19.74 10.95 -20.52
C GLY A 438 -18.97 11.96 -19.67
N ILE A 439 -18.28 11.53 -18.61
CA ILE A 439 -17.36 12.39 -17.84
C ILE A 439 -16.13 12.75 -18.67
N LEU A 440 -15.52 11.77 -19.36
CA LEU A 440 -14.37 11.98 -20.24
C LEU A 440 -14.66 12.92 -21.42
N THR A 441 -15.93 12.99 -21.88
CA THR A 441 -16.38 13.88 -22.96
C THR A 441 -17.32 14.99 -22.49
N SER A 442 -17.31 15.31 -21.19
CA SER A 442 -18.28 16.23 -20.55
C SER A 442 -18.19 17.69 -20.99
N SER A 443 -17.05 18.09 -21.56
CA SER A 443 -16.86 19.39 -22.20
C SER A 443 -16.05 19.22 -23.49
N ARG A 444 -16.05 20.26 -24.34
CA ARG A 444 -15.20 20.29 -25.55
C ARG A 444 -13.73 20.03 -25.22
N ASP A 445 -13.23 20.64 -24.14
CA ASP A 445 -11.83 20.57 -23.74
C ASP A 445 -11.49 19.19 -23.18
N MET A 446 -12.39 18.59 -22.39
CA MET A 446 -12.25 17.22 -21.90
C MET A 446 -12.32 16.18 -23.02
N ALA A 447 -13.24 16.33 -23.96
CA ALA A 447 -13.35 15.47 -25.13
C ALA A 447 -12.10 15.58 -26.02
N SER A 448 -11.60 16.81 -26.23
CA SER A 448 -10.35 17.08 -26.98
C SER A 448 -9.14 16.43 -26.29
N LEU A 449 -8.95 16.68 -24.98
CA LEU A 449 -7.87 16.10 -24.18
C LEU A 449 -7.92 14.56 -24.19
N THR A 450 -9.07 13.95 -23.95
CA THR A 450 -9.23 12.49 -23.97
C THR A 450 -8.92 11.93 -25.36
N THR A 451 -9.32 12.64 -26.43
CA THR A 451 -9.06 12.24 -27.82
C THR A 451 -7.59 12.37 -28.18
N ASP A 452 -6.90 13.44 -27.76
CA ASP A 452 -5.45 13.59 -27.95
C ASP A 452 -4.68 12.49 -27.20
N VAL A 453 -4.98 12.29 -25.92
CA VAL A 453 -4.34 11.25 -25.09
C VAL A 453 -4.54 9.86 -25.71
N ALA A 454 -5.77 9.51 -26.10
CA ALA A 454 -6.05 8.23 -26.75
C ALA A 454 -5.31 8.08 -28.10
N ASN A 455 -5.21 9.15 -28.89
CA ASN A 455 -4.50 9.17 -30.18
C ASN A 455 -2.97 9.06 -30.01
N ARG A 456 -2.36 9.83 -29.09
CA ARG A 456 -0.91 9.87 -28.88
C ARG A 456 -0.40 8.57 -28.27
N ILE A 457 -1.03 8.05 -27.23
CA ILE A 457 -0.63 6.76 -26.64
C ILE A 457 -0.76 5.63 -27.68
N SER A 458 -1.82 5.61 -28.49
CA SER A 458 -1.98 4.62 -29.57
C SER A 458 -0.96 4.76 -30.72
N LYS A 459 -0.27 5.90 -30.83
CA LYS A 459 0.81 6.15 -31.80
C LYS A 459 2.21 5.89 -31.21
N ARG A 460 2.36 5.95 -29.88
CA ARG A 460 3.63 5.80 -29.13
C ARG A 460 4.42 4.56 -29.57
N GLY A 461 3.76 3.41 -29.73
CA GLY A 461 4.36 2.17 -30.21
C GLY A 461 4.91 2.16 -31.65
N ARG A 462 4.74 3.24 -32.43
CA ARG A 462 5.41 3.43 -33.73
C ARG A 462 6.68 4.29 -33.65
N SER A 463 6.91 4.98 -32.53
CA SER A 463 8.03 5.91 -32.36
C SER A 463 9.16 5.37 -31.50
N ILE A 464 8.92 4.31 -30.71
CA ILE A 464 9.96 3.61 -29.92
C ILE A 464 10.67 2.57 -30.80
N TYR A 465 11.33 3.06 -31.84
CA TYR A 465 12.43 2.38 -32.52
C TYR A 465 13.66 3.29 -32.35
N ILE A 466 14.84 2.71 -32.11
CA ILE A 466 16.07 3.43 -31.74
C ILE A 466 16.07 3.97 -30.28
N SER A 467 15.85 3.10 -29.27
CA SER A 467 16.63 3.11 -28.01
C SER A 467 16.38 1.87 -27.13
N ALA A 468 17.42 1.42 -26.41
CA ALA A 468 17.40 0.59 -25.20
C ALA A 468 16.66 -0.78 -25.17
N VAL A 469 17.37 -1.83 -25.65
CA VAL A 469 17.38 -3.23 -25.13
C VAL A 469 16.12 -4.11 -25.36
N MET A 470 16.36 -5.35 -25.80
CA MET A 470 15.38 -6.29 -26.40
C MET A 470 14.31 -6.91 -25.47
N ASN A 471 14.06 -6.36 -24.28
CA ASN A 471 13.20 -6.99 -23.25
C ASN A 471 11.82 -6.34 -23.06
N THR A 472 11.49 -5.23 -23.74
CA THR A 472 10.23 -4.48 -23.51
C THR A 472 9.04 -4.93 -24.35
N THR A 473 9.28 -5.64 -25.46
CA THR A 473 8.31 -5.87 -26.56
C THR A 473 6.93 -6.39 -26.12
N LYS A 474 6.85 -7.28 -25.12
CA LYS A 474 5.59 -7.79 -24.59
C LYS A 474 4.78 -6.71 -23.85
N LEU A 475 5.45 -5.85 -23.08
CA LEU A 475 4.84 -4.77 -22.31
C LEU A 475 4.41 -3.62 -23.24
N ASP A 476 5.22 -3.32 -24.27
CA ASP A 476 4.85 -2.37 -25.32
C ASP A 476 3.64 -2.87 -26.12
N ALA A 477 3.57 -4.17 -26.44
CA ALA A 477 2.40 -4.77 -27.08
C ALA A 477 1.13 -4.67 -26.21
N GLU A 478 1.24 -4.92 -24.90
CA GLU A 478 0.14 -4.76 -23.94
C GLU A 478 -0.36 -3.30 -23.87
N ILE A 479 0.54 -2.32 -23.78
CA ILE A 479 0.18 -0.90 -23.79
C ILE A 479 -0.48 -0.50 -25.11
N ASN A 480 0.03 -0.96 -26.24
CA ASN A 480 -0.56 -0.66 -27.55
C ASN A 480 -1.97 -1.23 -27.69
N ASP A 481 -2.24 -2.44 -27.17
CA ASP A 481 -3.59 -3.01 -27.19
C ASP A 481 -4.54 -2.30 -26.22
N LEU A 482 -4.10 -2.04 -24.98
CA LEU A 482 -4.86 -1.25 -24.00
C LEU A 482 -5.22 0.15 -24.55
N ALA A 483 -4.28 0.81 -25.22
CA ALA A 483 -4.49 2.12 -25.84
C ALA A 483 -5.48 2.03 -27.02
N ARG A 484 -5.33 1.02 -27.89
CA ARG A 484 -6.25 0.72 -29.00
C ARG A 484 -7.68 0.49 -28.50
N ILE A 485 -7.87 -0.32 -27.46
CA ILE A 485 -9.18 -0.61 -26.86
C ILE A 485 -9.78 0.66 -26.26
N PHE A 486 -9.00 1.45 -25.52
CA PHE A 486 -9.47 2.71 -24.93
C PHE A 486 -9.89 3.72 -26.01
N ARG A 487 -9.04 3.93 -27.01
CA ARG A 487 -9.30 4.80 -28.16
C ARG A 487 -10.54 4.37 -28.93
N SER A 488 -10.73 3.07 -29.15
CA SER A 488 -11.92 2.56 -29.82
C SER A 488 -13.20 2.90 -29.06
N ARG A 489 -13.20 2.78 -27.72
CA ARG A 489 -14.37 3.09 -26.88
C ARG A 489 -14.71 4.59 -26.89
N VAL A 490 -13.69 5.44 -26.77
CA VAL A 490 -13.86 6.91 -26.86
C VAL A 490 -14.41 7.32 -28.24
N ASN A 491 -13.83 6.78 -29.32
CA ASN A 491 -14.30 7.07 -30.68
C ASN A 491 -15.75 6.61 -30.90
N SER A 492 -16.10 5.38 -30.52
CA SER A 492 -17.46 4.86 -30.67
C SER A 492 -18.49 5.66 -29.86
N TYR A 493 -18.13 6.15 -28.66
CA TYR A 493 -19.01 6.98 -27.84
C TYR A 493 -19.23 8.38 -28.45
N LEU A 494 -18.19 8.96 -29.07
CA LEU A 494 -18.26 10.23 -29.79
C LEU A 494 -18.89 10.11 -31.20
N GLY A 495 -19.34 8.92 -31.61
CA GLY A 495 -19.91 8.69 -32.95
C GLY A 495 -18.88 8.64 -34.09
N TYR A 496 -17.58 8.65 -33.78
CA TYR A 496 -16.53 8.48 -34.78
C TYR A 496 -16.42 7.01 -35.19
N THR A 497 -17.09 6.65 -36.29
CA THR A 497 -16.91 5.35 -36.94
C THR A 497 -15.46 5.15 -37.37
N SER A 498 -14.93 3.94 -37.16
CA SER A 498 -13.58 3.59 -37.58
C SER A 498 -13.56 3.36 -39.10
N SER A 499 -12.86 4.26 -39.80
CA SER A 499 -12.41 4.11 -41.18
C SER A 499 -10.91 3.77 -41.19
#